data_AF-A0A520B812-F1
#
_entry.id   AF-A0A520B812-F1
#
_cell.length_a   1.000
_cell.length_b   1.000
_cell.length_c   1.000
_cell.angle_alpha   90.00
_cell.angle_beta   90.00
_cell.angle_gamma   90.00
#
_symmetry.space_group_name_H-M   'P 1'
#
loop_
_entity.id
_entity.type
_entity.pdbx_description
1 polymer ?
#
loop_
_entity_poly.entity_id
_entity_poly.type
_entity_poly.pdbx_seq_one_letter_code
_entity_poly.pdbx_strand_id
1 'polypeptide(L)'
;MSSGGRSAAGPAMRSPSTTTASRQGWKCACSICTGRPSASLASATPRPAIQPGSARVTINSASVNSADSAAITQRAVRRGEREAVITAGALLLSAKMTVVSLSFDYASFKALALMAALPPVPMLILAAWGGWRLKKHRRGGGWLLAFGLALVWLSTTEGAGELLSRAIGQPAALSPEKLASLRGQRDGVVLVLGGGVRRQAPEYQVGVPNEITAERLAYGVWAARRSGWPLAYTGGIGWSARTLQQSEASIVSRVAAQDYGLPLRWAEAKSRDTRENAANTLPLLARDGVKQIVLVTHEPHMRRALRAFEAEAAPLGIRILPAPVGLRIDGLSAFDDWCPSSTGFARVRYLVYETLGWWAGRGRVARPPWGSAGICRRAPGAQGIAPEVMP
;
A
#
# COMPACT_ATOMS: atom_id res chain seq x y z
N MET A 1 60.87 23.79 51.75
CA MET A 1 59.43 23.48 51.95
C MET A 1 59.22 22.03 51.60
N SER A 2 58.45 21.29 52.41
CA SER A 2 58.65 19.84 52.63
C SER A 2 57.89 18.91 51.67
N SER A 3 58.59 17.86 51.21
CA SER A 3 58.17 16.45 50.99
C SER A 3 56.68 16.10 50.85
N GLY A 4 56.21 15.19 49.97
CA GLY A 4 56.82 14.09 49.19
C GLY A 4 55.67 13.06 48.92
N GLY A 5 55.76 11.95 48.17
CA GLY A 5 56.82 11.30 47.39
C GLY A 5 56.49 9.78 47.24
N ARG A 6 57.07 9.10 46.23
CA ARG A 6 56.97 7.63 45.91
C ARG A 6 55.67 7.23 45.16
N SER A 7 55.64 6.45 44.05
CA SER A 7 56.43 5.29 43.55
C SER A 7 56.14 3.99 44.33
N ALA A 8 56.04 2.78 43.74
CA ALA A 8 56.55 2.26 42.46
C ALA A 8 55.82 0.97 41.94
N ALA A 9 56.14 0.57 40.70
CA ALA A 9 56.37 -0.80 40.17
C ALA A 9 55.32 -1.96 40.27
N GLY A 10 55.32 -2.82 39.22
CA GLY A 10 54.70 -4.17 39.20
C GLY A 10 55.58 -5.25 39.87
N PRO A 11 55.51 -6.58 39.53
CA PRO A 11 55.26 -7.14 38.18
C PRO A 11 54.54 -8.52 38.12
N ALA A 12 54.62 -9.16 36.93
CA ALA A 12 54.82 -10.62 36.69
C ALA A 12 53.65 -11.60 36.46
N MET A 13 53.95 -12.49 35.50
CA MET A 13 53.24 -13.66 34.98
C MET A 13 52.84 -14.71 36.02
N ARG A 14 51.82 -15.54 35.68
CA ARG A 14 51.96 -17.01 35.49
C ARG A 14 50.66 -17.67 35.02
N SER A 15 50.74 -18.44 33.94
CA SER A 15 50.01 -19.71 33.78
C SER A 15 50.87 -20.83 34.41
N PRO A 16 50.32 -22.01 34.79
CA PRO A 16 50.21 -23.11 33.80
C PRO A 16 49.13 -24.20 34.04
N SER A 17 48.93 -25.02 32.99
CA SER A 17 48.78 -26.50 32.97
C SER A 17 47.65 -27.27 33.69
N THR A 18 46.86 -28.02 32.89
CA THR A 18 46.51 -29.49 32.96
C THR A 18 46.24 -30.16 34.33
N THR A 19 45.27 -31.06 34.53
CA THR A 19 44.87 -32.27 33.75
C THR A 19 43.51 -32.78 34.29
N THR A 20 42.67 -33.57 33.60
CA THR A 20 42.62 -35.06 33.65
C THR A 20 41.47 -35.55 32.75
N ALA A 21 41.53 -36.79 32.24
CA ALA A 21 40.64 -37.33 31.20
C ALA A 21 39.98 -38.68 31.55
N SER A 22 38.85 -38.99 30.90
CA SER A 22 38.37 -40.35 30.57
C SER A 22 37.44 -40.24 29.34
N ARG A 23 37.76 -40.76 28.15
CA ARG A 23 37.92 -42.16 27.67
C ARG A 23 36.62 -42.98 27.57
N GLN A 24 36.08 -43.07 26.35
CA GLN A 24 35.54 -44.26 25.65
C GLN A 24 34.90 -43.79 24.32
N GLY A 25 35.06 -44.40 23.14
CA GLY A 25 35.93 -45.50 22.69
C GLY A 25 36.14 -45.43 21.17
N TRP A 26 37.14 -46.15 20.63
CA TRP A 26 37.59 -46.06 19.22
C TRP A 26 37.16 -47.27 18.35
N LYS A 27 37.27 -47.05 17.03
CA LYS A 27 37.54 -47.99 15.90
C LYS A 27 36.38 -48.13 14.89
N CYS A 28 36.56 -48.31 13.58
CA CYS A 28 37.59 -47.99 12.57
C CYS A 28 37.29 -48.84 11.30
N ALA A 29 37.70 -48.33 10.14
CA ALA A 29 38.04 -49.07 8.90
C ALA A 29 36.94 -49.55 7.90
N CYS A 30 37.27 -49.23 6.64
CA CYS A 30 36.76 -49.67 5.33
C CYS A 30 36.43 -51.17 5.14
N SER A 31 35.52 -51.46 4.20
CA SER A 31 35.82 -52.28 3.00
C SER A 31 34.74 -52.14 1.90
N ILE A 32 34.97 -52.74 0.74
CA ILE A 32 34.30 -52.53 -0.55
C ILE A 32 33.62 -53.81 -1.09
N CYS A 33 32.56 -53.62 -1.90
CA CYS A 33 31.93 -54.55 -2.87
C CYS A 33 31.09 -55.77 -2.42
N THR A 34 29.78 -55.66 -2.66
CA THR A 34 28.89 -56.60 -3.41
C THR A 34 27.60 -55.84 -3.80
N GLY A 35 26.80 -56.19 -4.82
CA GLY A 35 26.85 -57.31 -5.78
C GLY A 35 26.09 -57.03 -7.11
N ARG A 36 25.14 -57.90 -7.49
CA ARG A 36 24.30 -57.95 -8.73
C ARG A 36 23.06 -58.85 -8.45
N PRO A 37 22.04 -59.02 -9.34
CA PRO A 37 21.57 -58.23 -10.50
C PRO A 37 20.02 -58.06 -10.57
N SER A 38 19.50 -57.44 -11.66
CA SER A 38 18.37 -57.92 -12.51
C SER A 38 17.23 -56.93 -12.88
N ALA A 39 16.88 -57.00 -14.17
CA ALA A 39 15.84 -56.35 -14.99
C ALA A 39 14.46 -56.03 -14.33
N SER A 40 13.68 -55.05 -14.82
CA SER A 40 12.97 -55.18 -16.12
C SER A 40 12.11 -53.97 -16.55
N LEU A 41 11.63 -54.05 -17.81
CA LEU A 41 10.43 -53.44 -18.39
C LEU A 41 10.38 -51.90 -18.62
N ALA A 42 10.50 -51.55 -19.90
CA ALA A 42 9.99 -50.29 -20.44
C ALA A 42 8.54 -50.46 -20.92
N SER A 43 7.65 -49.52 -20.57
CA SER A 43 6.43 -49.23 -21.36
C SER A 43 5.75 -47.91 -20.96
N ALA A 44 5.13 -47.26 -21.94
CA ALA A 44 4.05 -46.26 -21.85
C ALA A 44 4.27 -44.97 -21.01
N THR A 45 4.75 -43.90 -21.67
CA THR A 45 4.42 -42.53 -21.27
C THR A 45 2.93 -42.22 -21.54
N PRO A 46 2.15 -41.72 -20.56
CA PRO A 46 0.76 -41.33 -20.81
C PRO A 46 0.68 -40.03 -21.62
N ARG A 47 -0.23 -40.00 -22.61
CA ARG A 47 -0.58 -38.75 -23.32
C ARG A 47 -1.28 -37.78 -22.35
N PRO A 48 -0.90 -36.49 -22.29
CA PRO A 48 -1.67 -35.50 -21.54
C PRO A 48 -3.01 -35.25 -22.25
N ALA A 49 -4.09 -35.20 -21.46
CA ALA A 49 -5.43 -34.88 -21.96
C ALA A 49 -5.52 -33.42 -22.41
N ILE A 50 -6.12 -33.18 -23.57
CA ILE A 50 -6.35 -31.83 -24.12
C ILE A 50 -7.58 -31.23 -23.43
N GLN A 51 -7.39 -30.17 -22.64
CA GLN A 51 -8.50 -29.27 -22.29
C GLN A 51 -8.63 -28.17 -23.34
N PRO A 52 -9.85 -27.87 -23.83
CA PRO A 52 -10.05 -26.79 -24.79
C PRO A 52 -10.00 -25.43 -24.08
N GLY A 53 -9.31 -24.44 -24.66
CA GLY A 53 -9.45 -23.04 -24.21
C GLY A 53 -8.18 -22.21 -23.96
N SER A 54 -7.01 -22.56 -24.52
CA SER A 54 -5.99 -21.52 -24.77
C SER A 54 -5.10 -21.85 -25.98
N ALA A 55 -5.18 -21.01 -27.02
CA ALA A 55 -4.30 -21.12 -28.18
C ALA A 55 -2.92 -20.52 -27.85
N ARG A 56 -2.03 -21.35 -27.30
CA ARG A 56 -0.64 -20.95 -27.02
C ARG A 56 0.25 -21.19 -28.24
N VAL A 57 0.25 -20.24 -29.18
CA VAL A 57 1.19 -20.26 -30.31
C VAL A 57 2.61 -20.12 -29.75
N THR A 58 3.40 -21.18 -29.87
CA THR A 58 4.80 -21.22 -29.41
C THR A 58 5.70 -21.12 -30.64
N ILE A 59 6.25 -19.93 -30.88
CA ILE A 59 7.27 -19.75 -31.92
C ILE A 59 8.62 -20.02 -31.26
N ASN A 60 9.25 -21.16 -31.60
CA ASN A 60 10.62 -21.44 -31.17
C ASN A 60 11.58 -20.48 -31.89
N SER A 61 12.14 -19.52 -31.18
CA SER A 61 13.28 -18.74 -31.68
C SER A 61 14.54 -19.61 -31.65
N ALA A 62 15.07 -19.94 -32.83
CA ALA A 62 16.39 -20.55 -32.95
C ALA A 62 17.45 -19.59 -32.38
N SER A 63 18.22 -20.05 -31.39
CA SER A 63 19.28 -19.27 -30.75
C SER A 63 20.50 -19.17 -31.67
N VAL A 64 20.58 -18.08 -32.45
CA VAL A 64 21.80 -17.73 -33.19
C VAL A 64 22.81 -17.15 -32.20
N ASN A 65 23.98 -17.78 -32.10
CA ASN A 65 25.05 -17.32 -31.21
C ASN A 65 25.65 -15.99 -31.69
N SER A 66 25.99 -15.11 -30.76
CA SER A 66 26.46 -13.74 -31.04
C SER A 66 27.78 -13.68 -31.83
N ALA A 67 28.57 -14.76 -31.85
CA ALA A 67 29.81 -14.85 -32.61
C ALA A 67 29.57 -14.97 -34.13
N ASP A 68 28.55 -15.71 -34.57
CA ASP A 68 28.29 -15.97 -35.99
C ASP A 68 27.78 -14.72 -36.72
N SER A 69 27.00 -13.89 -36.02
CA SER A 69 26.46 -12.62 -36.54
C SER A 69 27.55 -11.63 -36.97
N ALA A 70 28.70 -11.60 -36.29
CA ALA A 70 29.79 -10.70 -36.61
C ALA A 70 30.49 -11.10 -37.92
N ALA A 71 30.70 -12.40 -38.14
CA ALA A 71 31.37 -12.92 -39.34
C ALA A 71 30.53 -12.72 -40.62
N ILE A 72 29.21 -12.87 -40.54
CA ILE A 72 28.29 -12.60 -41.67
C ILE A 72 28.31 -11.11 -42.03
N THR A 73 28.25 -10.24 -41.04
CA THR A 73 28.25 -8.78 -41.24
C THR A 73 29.55 -8.30 -41.92
N GLN A 74 30.72 -8.83 -41.55
CA GLN A 74 31.99 -8.45 -42.19
C GLN A 74 32.13 -8.95 -43.64
N ARG A 75 31.50 -10.07 -44.02
CA ARG A 75 31.49 -10.53 -45.43
C ARG A 75 30.57 -9.67 -46.31
N ALA A 76 29.42 -9.23 -45.78
CA ALA A 76 28.48 -8.37 -46.50
C ALA A 76 29.08 -6.98 -46.85
N VAL A 77 30.01 -6.46 -46.05
CA VAL A 77 30.63 -5.13 -46.28
C VAL A 77 31.70 -5.15 -47.40
N ARG A 78 32.23 -6.31 -47.80
CA ARG A 78 33.27 -6.41 -48.86
C ARG A 78 32.73 -6.58 -50.29
N ARG A 79 31.44 -6.87 -50.47
CA ARG A 79 30.75 -6.71 -51.76
C ARG A 79 29.78 -5.54 -51.63
N GLY A 80 29.70 -4.68 -52.65
CA GLY A 80 29.00 -3.40 -52.59
C GLY A 80 27.46 -3.48 -52.60
N GLU A 81 26.87 -4.36 -51.80
CA GLU A 81 25.42 -4.61 -51.75
C GLU A 81 24.78 -3.83 -50.61
N ARG A 82 24.40 -2.58 -50.88
CA ARG A 82 23.77 -1.67 -49.92
C ARG A 82 22.47 -2.22 -49.31
N GLU A 83 21.80 -3.16 -49.97
CA GLU A 83 20.54 -3.75 -49.49
C GLU A 83 20.75 -4.68 -48.27
N ALA A 84 21.82 -5.47 -48.23
CA ALA A 84 22.06 -6.44 -47.16
C ALA A 84 22.18 -5.78 -45.76
N VAL A 85 22.76 -4.57 -45.71
CA VAL A 85 22.88 -3.78 -44.47
C VAL A 85 21.52 -3.26 -44.01
N ILE A 86 20.63 -2.89 -44.94
CA ILE A 86 19.27 -2.44 -44.63
C ILE A 86 18.43 -3.61 -44.10
N THR A 87 18.53 -4.79 -44.72
CA THR A 87 17.81 -6.00 -44.26
C THR A 87 18.29 -6.46 -42.88
N ALA A 88 19.60 -6.45 -42.62
CA ALA A 88 20.15 -6.78 -41.31
C ALA A 88 19.76 -5.76 -40.23
N GLY A 89 19.76 -4.46 -40.56
CA GLY A 89 19.29 -3.39 -39.68
C GLY A 89 17.80 -3.52 -39.34
N ALA A 90 16.97 -3.87 -40.32
CA ALA A 90 15.54 -4.12 -40.12
C ALA A 90 15.29 -5.35 -39.23
N LEU A 91 16.05 -6.44 -39.40
CA LEU A 91 15.96 -7.61 -38.53
C LEU A 91 16.36 -7.30 -37.07
N LEU A 92 17.41 -6.48 -36.88
CA LEU A 92 17.86 -6.05 -35.56
C LEU A 92 16.88 -5.08 -34.87
N LEU A 93 16.17 -4.24 -35.63
CA LEU A 93 15.06 -3.44 -35.10
C LEU A 93 13.87 -4.32 -34.68
N SER A 94 13.53 -5.33 -35.49
CA SER A 94 12.44 -6.28 -35.21
C SER A 94 12.70 -7.10 -33.93
N ALA A 95 13.95 -7.56 -33.73
CA ALA A 95 14.35 -8.37 -32.57
C ALA A 95 14.30 -7.64 -31.21
N LYS A 96 14.06 -6.31 -31.18
CA LYS A 96 13.93 -5.52 -29.95
C LYS A 96 12.53 -4.92 -29.73
N MET A 97 11.52 -5.31 -30.51
CA MET A 97 10.14 -5.09 -30.08
C MET A 97 9.80 -6.06 -28.94
N THR A 98 10.04 -5.62 -27.70
CA THR A 98 9.48 -6.26 -26.52
C THR A 98 7.95 -6.22 -26.64
N VAL A 99 7.35 -7.31 -27.13
CA VAL A 99 5.90 -7.41 -27.27
C VAL A 99 5.31 -7.37 -25.86
N VAL A 100 4.78 -6.21 -25.47
CA VAL A 100 4.06 -6.04 -24.21
C VAL A 100 2.72 -6.72 -24.35
N SER A 101 2.70 -8.02 -24.07
CA SER A 101 1.48 -8.83 -24.01
C SER A 101 0.61 -8.34 -22.86
N LEU A 102 -0.28 -7.39 -23.17
CA LEU A 102 -1.29 -6.85 -22.26
C LEU A 102 -2.37 -7.91 -22.02
N SER A 103 -2.10 -8.82 -21.09
CA SER A 103 -3.09 -9.76 -20.57
C SER A 103 -4.24 -8.99 -19.92
N PHE A 104 -5.44 -9.10 -20.48
CA PHE A 104 -6.62 -8.35 -20.02
C PHE A 104 -7.22 -8.98 -18.76
N ASP A 105 -6.58 -8.75 -17.62
CA ASP A 105 -6.95 -9.30 -16.32
C ASP A 105 -7.86 -8.36 -15.50
N TYR A 106 -8.25 -8.80 -14.30
CA TYR A 106 -9.05 -7.98 -13.37
C TYR A 106 -8.36 -6.65 -13.00
N ALA A 107 -7.03 -6.64 -12.87
CA ALA A 107 -6.28 -5.41 -12.60
C ALA A 107 -6.36 -4.43 -13.77
N SER A 108 -6.28 -4.92 -15.00
CA SER A 108 -6.45 -4.15 -16.25
C SER A 108 -7.85 -3.57 -16.37
N PHE A 109 -8.90 -4.38 -16.15
CA PHE A 109 -10.28 -3.87 -16.11
C PHE A 109 -10.47 -2.78 -15.05
N LYS A 110 -9.97 -3.00 -13.83
CA LYS A 110 -10.02 -2.00 -12.75
C LYS A 110 -9.26 -0.72 -13.12
N ALA A 111 -8.10 -0.82 -13.77
CA ALA A 111 -7.33 0.33 -14.24
C ALA A 111 -8.10 1.13 -15.29
N LEU A 112 -8.73 0.47 -16.27
CA LEU A 112 -9.55 1.10 -17.30
C LEU A 112 -10.80 1.77 -16.71
N ALA A 113 -11.49 1.12 -15.77
CA ALA A 113 -12.65 1.69 -15.10
C ALA A 113 -12.29 2.93 -14.26
N LEU A 114 -11.17 2.89 -13.53
CA LEU A 114 -10.65 4.05 -12.79
C LEU A 114 -10.16 5.15 -13.73
N MET A 115 -9.54 4.81 -14.87
CA MET A 115 -9.16 5.78 -15.89
C MET A 115 -10.39 6.50 -16.46
N ALA A 116 -11.46 5.78 -16.80
CA ALA A 116 -12.69 6.36 -17.32
C ALA A 116 -13.46 7.21 -16.29
N ALA A 117 -13.34 6.90 -14.99
CA ALA A 117 -14.07 7.58 -13.92
C ALA A 117 -13.31 8.77 -13.29
N LEU A 118 -11.98 8.82 -13.37
CA LEU A 118 -11.16 9.87 -12.73
C LEU A 118 -10.75 10.97 -13.72
N PRO A 119 -10.65 12.24 -13.30
CA PRO A 119 -10.14 13.33 -14.13
C PRO A 119 -8.76 13.03 -14.72
N PRO A 120 -8.46 13.43 -15.97
CA PRO A 120 -9.25 14.33 -16.81
C PRO A 120 -10.17 13.61 -17.81
N VAL A 121 -10.12 12.27 -17.90
CA VAL A 121 -10.71 11.49 -19.00
C VAL A 121 -12.22 11.73 -19.22
N PRO A 122 -13.12 11.69 -18.21
CA PRO A 122 -14.53 11.97 -18.44
C PRO A 122 -14.79 13.41 -18.93
N MET A 123 -13.93 14.36 -18.55
CA MET A 123 -14.02 15.77 -18.96
C MET A 123 -13.49 15.98 -20.39
N LEU A 124 -12.43 15.25 -20.78
CA LEU A 124 -11.94 15.20 -22.17
C LEU A 124 -12.95 14.55 -23.11
N ILE A 125 -13.63 13.48 -22.68
CA ILE A 125 -14.73 12.86 -23.45
C ILE A 125 -15.88 13.85 -23.63
N LEU A 126 -16.23 14.60 -22.59
CA LEU A 126 -17.25 15.65 -22.65
C LEU A 126 -16.88 16.76 -23.65
N ALA A 127 -15.63 17.24 -23.59
CA ALA A 127 -15.09 18.23 -24.52
C ALA A 127 -15.11 17.72 -25.97
N ALA A 128 -14.63 16.49 -26.21
CA ALA A 128 -14.63 15.86 -27.53
C ALA A 128 -16.05 15.67 -28.09
N TRP A 129 -17.01 15.30 -27.24
CA TRP A 129 -18.43 15.20 -27.63
C TRP A 129 -19.04 16.56 -27.98
N GLY A 130 -18.69 17.62 -27.24
CA GLY A 130 -19.01 19.01 -27.59
C GLY A 130 -18.45 19.41 -28.96
N GLY A 131 -17.16 19.14 -29.18
CA GLY A 131 -16.49 19.36 -30.47
C GLY A 131 -17.17 18.62 -31.64
N TRP A 132 -17.54 17.35 -31.45
CA TRP A 132 -18.29 16.60 -32.46
C TRP A 132 -19.68 17.20 -32.71
N ARG A 133 -20.39 17.63 -31.65
CA ARG A 133 -21.71 18.27 -31.75
C ARG A 133 -21.71 19.61 -32.49
N LEU A 134 -20.57 20.30 -32.60
CA LEU A 134 -20.44 21.54 -33.39
C LEU A 134 -20.93 21.38 -34.84
N LYS A 135 -20.78 20.17 -35.43
CA LYS A 135 -21.23 19.87 -36.80
C LYS A 135 -22.76 19.95 -36.99
N LYS A 136 -23.56 19.72 -35.93
CA LYS A 136 -25.03 19.65 -36.00
C LYS A 136 -25.73 20.77 -35.21
N HIS A 137 -25.18 21.19 -34.07
CA HIS A 137 -25.75 22.25 -33.24
C HIS A 137 -24.64 23.16 -32.71
N ARG A 138 -24.23 24.17 -33.49
CA ARG A 138 -23.05 25.02 -33.19
C ARG A 138 -23.06 25.61 -31.78
N ARG A 139 -24.19 26.19 -31.33
CA ARG A 139 -24.32 26.78 -29.98
C ARG A 139 -24.21 25.71 -28.86
N GLY A 140 -24.96 24.61 -28.97
CA GLY A 140 -24.95 23.55 -27.96
C GLY A 140 -23.62 22.80 -27.87
N GLY A 141 -23.01 22.47 -29.02
CA GLY A 141 -21.67 21.88 -29.07
C GLY A 141 -20.59 22.81 -28.52
N GLY A 142 -20.69 24.11 -28.80
CA GLY A 142 -19.77 25.13 -28.28
C GLY A 142 -19.81 25.25 -26.76
N TRP A 143 -21.00 25.35 -26.17
CA TRP A 143 -21.17 25.34 -24.70
C TRP A 143 -20.64 24.06 -24.07
N LEU A 144 -20.94 22.89 -24.66
CA LEU A 144 -20.49 21.60 -24.14
C LEU A 144 -18.97 21.43 -24.22
N LEU A 145 -18.34 21.90 -25.30
CA LEU A 145 -16.89 21.95 -25.47
C LEU A 145 -16.25 22.88 -24.42
N ALA A 146 -16.74 24.12 -24.31
CA ALA A 146 -16.24 25.10 -23.36
C ALA A 146 -16.37 24.60 -21.90
N PHE A 147 -17.50 23.98 -21.55
CA PHE A 147 -17.71 23.38 -20.24
C PHE A 147 -16.78 22.19 -19.98
N GLY A 148 -16.58 21.31 -20.95
CA GLY A 148 -15.60 20.22 -20.85
C GLY A 148 -14.17 20.71 -20.62
N LEU A 149 -13.75 21.74 -21.35
CA LEU A 149 -12.43 22.37 -21.19
C LEU A 149 -12.29 23.10 -19.83
N ALA A 150 -13.32 23.82 -19.39
CA ALA A 150 -13.35 24.45 -18.07
C ALA A 150 -13.27 23.43 -16.93
N LEU A 151 -13.94 22.28 -17.07
CA LEU A 151 -13.81 21.17 -16.12
C LEU A 151 -12.39 20.56 -16.13
N VAL A 152 -11.76 20.40 -17.29
CA VAL A 152 -10.35 19.96 -17.36
C VAL A 152 -9.44 20.96 -16.64
N TRP A 153 -9.59 22.26 -16.88
CA TRP A 153 -8.85 23.32 -16.17
C TRP A 153 -9.03 23.18 -14.67
N LEU A 154 -10.28 23.25 -14.17
CA LEU A 154 -10.60 23.14 -12.75
C LEU A 154 -10.07 21.82 -12.16
N SER A 155 -10.06 20.72 -12.91
CA SER A 155 -9.51 19.45 -12.40
C SER A 155 -8.01 19.48 -12.10
N THR A 156 -7.30 20.53 -12.51
CA THR A 156 -5.88 20.77 -12.27
C THR A 156 -5.58 21.87 -11.26
N THR A 157 -6.58 22.58 -10.72
CA THR A 157 -6.36 23.70 -9.78
C THR A 157 -6.50 23.27 -8.32
N GLU A 158 -5.82 23.98 -7.42
CA GLU A 158 -5.86 23.69 -5.98
C GLU A 158 -7.18 24.18 -5.36
N GLY A 159 -7.69 25.32 -5.82
CA GLY A 159 -8.99 25.88 -5.40
C GLY A 159 -10.18 25.01 -5.75
N ALA A 160 -10.19 24.35 -6.92
CA ALA A 160 -11.22 23.37 -7.23
C ALA A 160 -11.12 22.12 -6.33
N GLY A 161 -9.91 21.69 -6.00
CA GLY A 161 -9.67 20.62 -5.02
C GLY A 161 -10.16 20.99 -3.63
N GLU A 162 -9.98 22.24 -3.20
CA GLU A 162 -10.43 22.71 -1.89
C GLU A 162 -11.95 22.91 -1.82
N LEU A 163 -12.58 23.50 -2.85
CA LEU A 163 -14.05 23.51 -2.97
C LEU A 163 -14.63 22.10 -2.90
N LEU A 164 -14.01 21.15 -3.61
CA LEU A 164 -14.46 19.75 -3.62
C LEU A 164 -14.30 19.09 -2.24
N SER A 165 -13.18 19.31 -1.54
CA SER A 165 -12.97 18.83 -0.16
C SER A 165 -14.06 19.35 0.78
N ARG A 166 -14.31 20.67 0.77
CA ARG A 166 -15.38 21.30 1.59
C ARG A 166 -16.76 20.74 1.26
N ALA A 167 -17.11 20.63 -0.02
CA ALA A 167 -18.41 20.09 -0.47
C ALA A 167 -18.64 18.62 -0.10
N ILE A 168 -17.57 17.83 0.08
CA ILE A 168 -17.61 16.42 0.46
C ILE A 168 -17.75 16.24 2.00
N GLY A 169 -17.48 17.29 2.77
CA GLY A 169 -17.46 17.28 4.24
C GLY A 169 -16.04 17.08 4.78
N GLN A 170 -15.20 18.09 4.58
CA GLN A 170 -13.82 18.13 5.06
C GLN A 170 -13.77 17.91 6.60
N PRO A 171 -12.97 16.96 7.11
CA PRO A 171 -12.81 16.73 8.55
C PRO A 171 -12.03 17.86 9.23
N ALA A 172 -12.38 18.17 10.47
CA ALA A 172 -11.65 19.16 11.28
C ALA A 172 -10.22 18.68 11.62
N ALA A 173 -9.28 19.63 11.70
CA ALA A 173 -7.93 19.37 12.20
C ALA A 173 -7.95 18.92 13.67
N LEU A 174 -7.11 17.96 14.04
CA LEU A 174 -6.89 17.63 15.45
C LEU A 174 -5.94 18.65 16.07
N SER A 175 -6.43 19.41 17.06
CA SER A 175 -5.66 20.53 17.62
C SER A 175 -4.43 20.06 18.42
N PRO A 176 -3.31 20.83 18.40
CA PRO A 176 -2.11 20.50 19.18
C PRO A 176 -2.34 20.46 20.69
N GLU A 177 -3.32 21.22 21.20
CA GLU A 177 -3.76 21.29 22.59
C GLU A 177 -4.56 20.04 22.94
N LYS A 178 -5.42 19.58 22.01
CA LYS A 178 -6.15 18.33 22.19
C LYS A 178 -5.19 17.15 22.30
N LEU A 179 -4.16 17.08 21.46
CA LEU A 179 -3.09 16.09 21.58
C LEU A 179 -2.33 16.20 22.91
N ALA A 180 -2.00 17.42 23.36
CA ALA A 180 -1.35 17.62 24.65
C ALA A 180 -2.22 17.15 25.84
N SER A 181 -3.54 17.32 25.77
CA SER A 181 -4.50 16.86 26.80
C SER A 181 -4.57 15.33 26.97
N LEU A 182 -4.00 14.57 26.02
CA LEU A 182 -3.90 13.11 26.09
C LEU A 182 -2.69 12.63 26.93
N ARG A 183 -1.75 13.53 27.23
CA ARG A 183 -0.52 13.21 27.96
C ARG A 183 -0.84 12.77 29.39
N GLY A 184 -0.22 11.66 29.80
CA GLY A 184 -0.47 11.01 31.09
C GLY A 184 -1.55 9.92 31.05
N GLN A 185 -2.44 9.93 30.05
CA GLN A 185 -3.34 8.79 29.79
C GLN A 185 -2.52 7.61 29.25
N ARG A 186 -2.86 6.37 29.67
CA ARG A 186 -2.07 5.15 29.39
C ARG A 186 -2.79 4.14 28.49
N ASP A 187 -4.05 4.39 28.16
CA ASP A 187 -4.96 3.54 27.39
C ASP A 187 -5.08 3.98 25.92
N GLY A 188 -4.11 4.72 25.41
CA GLY A 188 -4.15 5.34 24.09
C GLY A 188 -2.98 4.99 23.16
N VAL A 189 -3.20 5.13 21.86
CA VAL A 189 -2.21 4.90 20.79
C VAL A 189 -2.41 5.89 19.63
N VAL A 190 -1.33 6.25 18.93
CA VAL A 190 -1.41 6.92 17.62
C VAL A 190 -1.28 5.87 16.53
N LEU A 191 -2.34 5.65 15.75
CA LEU A 191 -2.38 4.64 14.69
C LEU A 191 -2.30 5.29 13.31
N VAL A 192 -1.23 5.00 12.58
CA VAL A 192 -0.99 5.49 11.22
C VAL A 192 -1.47 4.47 10.18
N LEU A 193 -2.28 4.91 9.21
CA LEU A 193 -2.75 4.07 8.11
C LEU A 193 -1.82 4.14 6.90
N GLY A 194 -1.51 2.98 6.33
CA GLY A 194 -0.72 2.88 5.09
C GLY A 194 -1.39 3.48 3.86
N GLY A 195 -0.56 4.04 2.99
CA GLY A 195 -0.92 4.69 1.73
C GLY A 195 -0.11 4.20 0.54
N GLY A 196 0.63 3.08 0.68
CA GLY A 196 1.56 2.57 -0.32
C GLY A 196 3.04 2.70 0.09
N VAL A 197 3.91 1.99 -0.65
CA VAL A 197 5.36 2.02 -0.49
C VAL A 197 6.05 1.90 -1.85
N ARG A 198 7.21 2.55 -2.00
CA ARG A 198 8.15 2.30 -3.09
C ARG A 198 8.99 1.08 -2.69
N ARG A 199 8.62 -0.12 -3.14
CA ARG A 199 9.28 -1.39 -2.75
C ARG A 199 10.74 -1.51 -3.17
N GLN A 200 11.13 -0.78 -4.20
CA GLN A 200 12.51 -0.65 -4.66
C GLN A 200 12.76 0.84 -4.83
N ALA A 201 13.58 1.41 -3.96
CA ALA A 201 14.16 2.74 -4.13
C ALA A 201 15.67 2.55 -4.34
N PRO A 202 16.18 2.60 -5.59
CA PRO A 202 17.58 2.36 -5.90
C PRO A 202 18.54 3.21 -5.06
N GLU A 203 18.14 4.44 -4.73
CA GLU A 203 18.88 5.41 -3.93
C GLU A 203 19.03 4.99 -2.45
N TYR A 204 18.18 4.11 -1.93
CA TYR A 204 18.27 3.52 -0.58
C TYR A 204 18.62 2.03 -0.58
N GLN A 205 18.65 1.38 -1.75
CA GLN A 205 18.79 -0.08 -1.95
C GLN A 205 17.74 -0.95 -1.22
N VAL A 206 16.68 -0.34 -0.67
CA VAL A 206 15.61 -1.01 0.09
C VAL A 206 14.24 -0.42 -0.26
N GLY A 207 13.17 -1.04 0.26
CA GLY A 207 11.83 -0.46 0.22
C GLY A 207 11.68 0.73 1.17
N VAL A 208 10.98 1.77 0.73
CA VAL A 208 10.70 3.00 1.49
C VAL A 208 9.22 3.42 1.37
N PRO A 209 8.68 4.21 2.30
CA PRO A 209 7.37 4.87 2.15
C PRO A 209 7.25 5.62 0.82
N ASN A 210 6.06 5.64 0.23
CA ASN A 210 5.74 6.65 -0.78
C ASN A 210 5.41 7.98 -0.09
N GLU A 211 5.23 9.04 -0.89
CA GLU A 211 4.85 10.38 -0.44
C GLU A 211 3.66 10.38 0.54
N ILE A 212 2.58 9.64 0.22
CA ILE A 212 1.37 9.56 1.06
C ILE A 212 1.66 8.91 2.43
N THR A 213 2.43 7.82 2.45
CA THR A 213 2.78 7.12 3.70
C THR A 213 3.82 7.88 4.50
N ALA A 214 4.78 8.56 3.85
CA ALA A 214 5.80 9.37 4.48
C ALA A 214 5.18 10.55 5.25
N GLU A 215 4.26 11.30 4.63
CA GLU A 215 3.57 12.43 5.26
C GLU A 215 2.72 11.97 6.46
N ARG A 216 1.95 10.88 6.30
CA ARG A 216 1.18 10.28 7.41
C ARG A 216 2.07 9.79 8.55
N LEU A 217 3.22 9.20 8.24
CA LEU A 217 4.17 8.74 9.26
C LEU A 217 4.80 9.93 10.01
N ALA A 218 5.22 10.97 9.29
CA ALA A 218 5.79 12.17 9.90
C ALA A 218 4.79 12.85 10.86
N TYR A 219 3.53 13.01 10.43
CA TYR A 219 2.48 13.55 11.29
C TYR A 219 2.13 12.61 12.45
N GLY A 220 2.13 11.29 12.24
CA GLY A 220 1.96 10.29 13.31
C GLY A 220 3.05 10.34 14.37
N VAL A 221 4.32 10.45 13.97
CA VAL A 221 5.46 10.65 14.88
C VAL A 221 5.32 11.96 15.65
N TRP A 222 4.95 13.06 14.98
CA TRP A 222 4.70 14.35 15.62
C TRP A 222 3.57 14.26 16.66
N ALA A 223 2.45 13.62 16.32
CA ALA A 223 1.32 13.43 17.22
C ALA A 223 1.70 12.55 18.42
N ALA A 224 2.40 11.44 18.21
CA ALA A 224 2.86 10.53 19.26
C ALA A 224 3.83 11.20 20.25
N ARG A 225 4.80 11.99 19.75
CA ARG A 225 5.69 12.80 20.60
C ARG A 225 4.93 13.84 21.42
N ARG A 226 3.83 14.40 20.90
CA ARG A 226 3.04 15.43 21.60
C ARG A 226 2.11 14.83 22.66
N SER A 227 1.35 13.80 22.32
CA SER A 227 0.49 13.07 23.27
C SER A 227 1.27 12.21 24.26
N GLY A 228 2.50 11.80 23.94
CA GLY A 228 3.25 10.80 24.71
C GLY A 228 2.69 9.37 24.54
N TRP A 229 1.79 9.15 23.58
CA TRP A 229 1.24 7.83 23.29
C TRP A 229 2.16 7.02 22.35
N PRO A 230 2.21 5.69 22.49
CA PRO A 230 2.92 4.82 21.55
C PRO A 230 2.45 5.00 20.10
N LEU A 231 3.36 4.79 19.16
CA LEU A 231 3.07 4.79 17.72
C LEU A 231 2.75 3.38 17.24
N ALA A 232 1.73 3.26 16.40
CA ALA A 232 1.31 2.04 15.73
C ALA A 232 1.11 2.28 14.23
N TYR A 233 1.17 1.21 13.43
CA TYR A 233 0.92 1.26 12.00
C TYR A 233 0.07 0.08 11.53
N THR A 234 -0.78 0.33 10.52
CA THR A 234 -1.52 -0.73 9.80
C THR A 234 -1.40 -0.55 8.29
N GLY A 235 -0.88 -1.59 7.64
CA GLY A 235 -0.70 -1.65 6.19
C GLY A 235 0.07 -2.90 5.80
N GLY A 236 -0.61 -3.87 5.19
CA GLY A 236 -0.02 -5.13 4.77
C GLY A 236 0.48 -5.09 3.33
N ILE A 237 -0.20 -5.81 2.45
CA ILE A 237 0.15 -5.93 1.04
C ILE A 237 -1.14 -5.71 0.22
N GLY A 238 -1.34 -4.48 -0.26
CA GLY A 238 -2.50 -4.14 -1.07
C GLY A 238 -2.60 -4.91 -2.40
N TRP A 239 -3.82 -5.12 -2.90
CA TRP A 239 -4.13 -5.89 -4.11
C TRP A 239 -3.36 -5.53 -5.40
N SER A 240 -2.81 -4.31 -5.49
CA SER A 240 -2.01 -3.85 -6.64
C SER A 240 -0.53 -4.33 -6.59
N ALA A 241 -0.17 -5.14 -5.60
CA ALA A 241 1.15 -5.67 -5.35
C ALA A 241 1.60 -6.71 -6.39
N ARG A 242 2.40 -6.30 -7.38
CA ARG A 242 2.96 -7.24 -8.38
C ARG A 242 3.99 -8.25 -7.81
N THR A 243 4.57 -7.97 -6.65
CA THR A 243 5.62 -8.83 -6.04
C THR A 243 5.49 -8.90 -4.51
N LEU A 244 5.27 -10.10 -3.96
CA LEU A 244 5.03 -10.38 -2.54
C LEU A 244 6.33 -10.47 -1.71
N GLN A 245 7.10 -9.37 -1.64
CA GLN A 245 8.42 -9.37 -0.96
C GLN A 245 8.40 -8.78 0.45
N GLN A 246 7.76 -7.62 0.66
CA GLN A 246 7.69 -6.93 1.95
C GLN A 246 6.32 -6.25 2.12
N SER A 247 5.82 -6.24 3.36
CA SER A 247 4.62 -5.49 3.77
C SER A 247 4.96 -4.01 3.98
N GLU A 248 3.96 -3.12 3.85
CA GLU A 248 4.15 -1.70 4.13
C GLU A 248 4.59 -1.49 5.59
N ALA A 249 4.00 -2.23 6.53
CA ALA A 249 4.35 -2.21 7.94
C ALA A 249 5.81 -2.58 8.22
N SER A 250 6.41 -3.55 7.52
CA SER A 250 7.83 -3.90 7.74
C SER A 250 8.79 -2.78 7.32
N ILE A 251 8.48 -2.11 6.20
CA ILE A 251 9.22 -0.96 5.69
C ILE A 251 9.06 0.24 6.65
N VAL A 252 7.84 0.49 7.12
CA VAL A 252 7.54 1.61 8.02
C VAL A 252 8.08 1.40 9.42
N SER A 253 8.05 0.18 9.98
CA SER A 253 8.73 -0.15 11.24
C SER A 253 10.21 0.22 11.21
N ARG A 254 10.89 -0.11 10.11
CA ARG A 254 12.30 0.21 9.90
C ARG A 254 12.53 1.72 9.87
N VAL A 255 11.77 2.46 9.05
CA VAL A 255 11.88 3.93 8.93
C VAL A 255 11.53 4.65 10.25
N ALA A 256 10.49 4.21 10.95
CA ALA A 256 10.10 4.78 12.24
C ALA A 256 11.21 4.62 13.30
N ALA A 257 11.86 3.45 13.34
CA ALA A 257 12.98 3.20 14.24
C ALA A 257 14.28 3.92 13.83
N GLN A 258 14.66 3.87 12.56
CA GLN A 258 15.95 4.39 12.06
C GLN A 258 15.94 5.91 11.88
N ASP A 259 14.93 6.45 11.19
CA ASP A 259 14.92 7.83 10.72
C ASP A 259 14.26 8.78 11.74
N TYR A 260 13.29 8.26 12.51
CA TYR A 260 12.54 9.03 13.51
C TYR A 260 12.89 8.69 14.96
N GLY A 261 13.71 7.67 15.21
CA GLY A 261 14.07 7.22 16.58
C GLY A 261 12.86 6.77 17.42
N LEU A 262 11.74 6.42 16.80
CA LEU A 262 10.48 6.08 17.45
C LEU A 262 9.94 4.75 16.89
N PRO A 263 10.42 3.60 17.42
CA PRO A 263 9.98 2.29 16.94
C PRO A 263 8.48 2.10 17.17
N LEU A 264 7.82 1.40 16.25
CA LEU A 264 6.41 1.05 16.39
C LEU A 264 6.21 0.04 17.51
N ARG A 265 5.24 0.30 18.40
CA ARG A 265 4.82 -0.68 19.41
C ARG A 265 3.93 -1.78 18.82
N TRP A 266 3.12 -1.43 17.80
CA TRP A 266 2.31 -2.38 17.04
C TRP A 266 2.42 -2.11 15.53
N ALA A 267 2.54 -3.18 14.76
CA ALA A 267 2.66 -3.13 13.31
C ALA A 267 1.81 -4.24 12.68
N GLU A 268 0.69 -3.89 12.06
CA GLU A 268 -0.21 -4.82 11.39
C GLU A 268 0.14 -4.90 9.89
N ALA A 269 0.46 -6.12 9.42
CA ALA A 269 1.21 -6.38 8.19
C ALA A 269 0.51 -7.32 7.18
N LYS A 270 -0.72 -7.75 7.45
CA LYS A 270 -1.47 -8.74 6.65
C LYS A 270 -2.55 -8.11 5.77
N SER A 271 -3.11 -6.97 6.19
CA SER A 271 -4.25 -6.32 5.53
C SER A 271 -3.98 -5.89 4.08
N ARG A 272 -4.99 -6.06 3.23
CA ARG A 272 -4.98 -5.72 1.80
C ARG A 272 -5.86 -4.52 1.46
N ASP A 273 -6.76 -4.13 2.37
CA ASP A 273 -7.59 -2.93 2.26
C ASP A 273 -7.92 -2.33 3.65
N THR A 274 -8.57 -1.15 3.64
CA THR A 274 -8.88 -0.37 4.85
C THR A 274 -9.84 -1.05 5.83
N ARG A 275 -10.62 -2.06 5.42
CA ARG A 275 -11.49 -2.85 6.31
C ARG A 275 -10.68 -3.91 7.02
N GLU A 276 -9.83 -4.61 6.29
CA GLU A 276 -8.87 -5.55 6.88
C GLU A 276 -7.95 -4.81 7.86
N ASN A 277 -7.50 -3.59 7.54
CA ASN A 277 -6.72 -2.76 8.47
C ASN A 277 -7.44 -2.59 9.82
N ALA A 278 -8.74 -2.27 9.82
CA ALA A 278 -9.53 -2.11 11.04
C ALA A 278 -9.71 -3.46 11.77
N ALA A 279 -10.22 -4.48 11.07
CA ALA A 279 -10.54 -5.79 11.63
C ALA A 279 -9.32 -6.56 12.16
N ASN A 280 -8.12 -6.35 11.59
CA ASN A 280 -6.88 -6.97 12.06
C ASN A 280 -6.20 -6.17 13.18
N THR A 281 -6.27 -4.83 13.14
CA THR A 281 -5.54 -3.97 14.10
C THR A 281 -6.30 -3.75 15.39
N LEU A 282 -7.62 -3.57 15.34
CA LEU A 282 -8.39 -3.23 16.54
C LEU A 282 -8.42 -4.36 17.59
N PRO A 283 -8.57 -5.65 17.23
CA PRO A 283 -8.46 -6.74 18.20
C PRO A 283 -7.04 -6.89 18.78
N LEU A 284 -5.99 -6.52 18.03
CA LEU A 284 -4.62 -6.51 18.53
C LEU A 284 -4.46 -5.43 19.62
N LEU A 285 -4.95 -4.22 19.35
CA LEU A 285 -4.89 -3.10 20.30
C LEU A 285 -5.78 -3.32 21.54
N ALA A 286 -6.97 -3.90 21.36
CA ALA A 286 -7.91 -4.21 22.44
C ALA A 286 -7.33 -5.19 23.47
N ARG A 287 -6.59 -6.21 22.99
CA ARG A 287 -5.91 -7.20 23.87
C ARG A 287 -4.87 -6.56 24.78
N ASP A 288 -4.22 -5.50 24.31
CA ASP A 288 -3.22 -4.75 25.07
C ASP A 288 -3.85 -3.60 25.91
N GLY A 289 -5.18 -3.57 26.04
CA GLY A 289 -5.91 -2.63 26.89
C GLY A 289 -6.08 -1.22 26.30
N VAL A 290 -5.84 -1.02 25.01
CA VAL A 290 -6.07 0.25 24.32
C VAL A 290 -7.57 0.53 24.21
N LYS A 291 -7.99 1.72 24.66
CA LYS A 291 -9.37 2.23 24.61
C LYS A 291 -9.50 3.46 23.72
N GLN A 292 -8.40 4.12 23.35
CA GLN A 292 -8.42 5.34 22.55
C GLN A 292 -7.39 5.31 21.41
N ILE A 293 -7.78 5.74 20.22
CA ILE A 293 -6.92 5.75 19.04
C ILE A 293 -6.95 7.11 18.38
N VAL A 294 -5.79 7.77 18.29
CA VAL A 294 -5.58 8.89 17.36
C VAL A 294 -5.34 8.29 15.98
N LEU A 295 -6.36 8.34 15.11
CA LEU A 295 -6.35 7.72 13.79
C LEU A 295 -5.76 8.68 12.76
N VAL A 296 -4.53 8.41 12.33
CA VAL A 296 -3.78 9.24 11.38
C VAL A 296 -3.95 8.71 9.97
N THR A 297 -4.54 9.55 9.12
CA THR A 297 -4.65 9.32 7.67
C THR A 297 -4.84 10.64 6.92
N HIS A 298 -4.82 10.60 5.59
CA HIS A 298 -5.02 11.77 4.75
C HIS A 298 -6.48 12.25 4.78
N GLU A 299 -6.69 13.57 4.71
CA GLU A 299 -8.00 14.25 4.72
C GLU A 299 -9.04 13.57 3.80
N PRO A 300 -8.81 13.40 2.48
CA PRO A 300 -9.77 12.74 1.59
C PRO A 300 -10.12 11.31 2.00
N HIS A 301 -9.18 10.60 2.63
CA HIS A 301 -9.34 9.21 3.03
C HIS A 301 -10.01 9.05 4.41
N MET A 302 -9.99 10.09 5.25
CA MET A 302 -10.49 10.05 6.62
C MET A 302 -11.92 9.52 6.71
N ARG A 303 -12.83 10.02 5.86
CA ARG A 303 -14.24 9.58 5.86
C ARG A 303 -14.44 8.10 5.50
N ARG A 304 -13.53 7.51 4.71
CA ARG A 304 -13.55 6.07 4.38
C ARG A 304 -12.87 5.24 5.47
N ALA A 305 -11.82 5.77 6.11
CA ALA A 305 -11.16 5.14 7.24
C ALA A 305 -12.09 5.07 8.47
N LEU A 306 -12.70 6.20 8.88
CA LEU A 306 -13.63 6.26 10.01
C LEU A 306 -14.75 5.23 9.90
N ARG A 307 -15.44 5.14 8.75
CA ARG A 307 -16.48 4.10 8.55
C ARG A 307 -15.98 2.68 8.84
N ALA A 308 -14.74 2.35 8.46
CA ALA A 308 -14.18 1.01 8.69
C ALA A 308 -13.77 0.83 10.16
N PHE A 309 -13.11 1.83 10.74
CA PHE A 309 -12.61 1.76 12.12
C PHE A 309 -13.72 1.86 13.17
N GLU A 310 -14.70 2.75 13.02
CA GLU A 310 -15.82 2.92 13.95
C GLU A 310 -16.71 1.67 14.03
N ALA A 311 -16.96 1.00 12.90
CA ALA A 311 -17.76 -0.21 12.84
C ALA A 311 -17.14 -1.37 13.66
N GLU A 312 -15.82 -1.53 13.58
CA GLU A 312 -15.06 -2.56 14.30
C GLU A 312 -14.70 -2.13 15.73
N ALA A 313 -14.58 -0.82 15.99
CA ALA A 313 -14.23 -0.27 17.30
C ALA A 313 -15.40 -0.23 18.28
N ALA A 314 -16.64 -0.04 17.78
CA ALA A 314 -17.86 -0.01 18.59
C ALA A 314 -18.05 -1.26 19.49
N PRO A 315 -17.98 -2.51 18.98
CA PRO A 315 -18.09 -3.71 19.85
C PRO A 315 -16.90 -3.90 20.80
N LEU A 316 -15.76 -3.24 20.54
CA LEU A 316 -14.56 -3.30 21.38
C LEU A 316 -14.50 -2.16 22.43
N GLY A 317 -15.46 -1.22 22.43
CA GLY A 317 -15.46 -0.06 23.32
C GLY A 317 -14.32 0.93 23.04
N ILE A 318 -13.72 0.90 21.85
CA ILE A 318 -12.59 1.75 21.47
C ILE A 318 -13.10 3.08 20.89
N ARG A 319 -12.61 4.19 21.43
CA ARG A 319 -12.86 5.54 20.91
C ARG A 319 -11.86 5.90 19.82
N ILE A 320 -12.36 6.29 18.65
CA ILE A 320 -11.56 6.85 17.56
C ILE A 320 -11.54 8.38 17.64
N LEU A 321 -10.35 8.98 17.56
CA LEU A 321 -10.12 10.42 17.39
C LEU A 321 -9.50 10.63 16.00
N PRO A 322 -10.22 11.25 15.03
CA PRO A 322 -9.65 11.52 13.71
C PRO A 322 -8.51 12.53 13.79
N ALA A 323 -7.42 12.25 13.08
CA ALA A 323 -6.27 13.13 12.95
C ALA A 323 -5.86 13.26 11.47
N PRO A 324 -6.57 14.08 10.69
CA PRO A 324 -6.35 14.20 9.25
C PRO A 324 -5.08 14.99 8.94
N VAL A 325 -4.29 14.51 7.96
CA VAL A 325 -3.15 15.21 7.36
C VAL A 325 -3.45 15.64 5.92
N GLY A 326 -2.74 16.63 5.38
CA GLY A 326 -3.02 17.20 4.06
C GLY A 326 -4.27 18.09 3.98
N LEU A 327 -4.71 18.64 5.13
CA LEU A 327 -5.71 19.70 5.18
C LEU A 327 -5.15 20.99 4.55
N ARG A 328 -5.99 21.68 3.76
CA ARG A 328 -5.74 23.05 3.31
C ARG A 328 -6.88 23.91 3.81
N ILE A 329 -6.54 25.10 4.32
CA ILE A 329 -7.52 26.03 4.90
C ILE A 329 -7.54 27.34 4.08
N ASP A 330 -6.37 27.66 3.55
CA ASP A 330 -5.95 28.79 2.71
C ASP A 330 -6.14 28.57 1.20
N GLY A 331 -6.44 27.36 0.73
CA GLY A 331 -6.50 27.00 -0.70
C GLY A 331 -7.64 27.63 -1.53
N LEU A 332 -8.16 28.78 -1.12
CA LEU A 332 -9.11 29.63 -1.84
C LEU A 332 -8.78 31.13 -1.63
N SER A 333 -7.57 31.44 -1.13
CA SER A 333 -7.20 32.78 -0.65
C SER A 333 -6.43 33.59 -1.67
N ALA A 334 -5.84 32.94 -2.68
CA ALA A 334 -5.00 33.59 -3.68
C ALA A 334 -5.43 33.25 -5.12
N PHE A 335 -4.91 34.01 -6.09
CA PHE A 335 -5.25 33.81 -7.51
C PHE A 335 -4.57 32.55 -8.09
N ASP A 336 -3.37 32.23 -7.62
CA ASP A 336 -2.59 31.06 -8.01
C ASP A 336 -3.21 29.72 -7.54
N ASP A 337 -4.07 29.71 -6.52
CA ASP A 337 -4.93 28.56 -6.20
C ASP A 337 -5.78 28.12 -7.43
N TRP A 338 -6.07 29.05 -8.36
CA TRP A 338 -6.86 28.83 -9.58
C TRP A 338 -6.01 28.59 -10.83
N CYS A 339 -4.68 28.57 -10.70
CA CYS A 339 -3.77 28.16 -11.76
C CYS A 339 -3.62 26.62 -11.80
N PRO A 340 -3.39 26.01 -12.98
CA PRO A 340 -3.09 24.59 -13.11
C PRO A 340 -1.80 24.20 -12.38
N SER A 341 -1.87 23.21 -11.50
CA SER A 341 -0.70 22.63 -10.81
C SER A 341 -0.77 21.11 -10.73
N SER A 342 0.38 20.46 -10.57
CA SER A 342 0.47 19.01 -10.37
C SER A 342 -0.16 18.58 -9.03
N THR A 343 -0.03 19.43 -8.00
CA THR A 343 -0.64 19.28 -6.67
C THR A 343 -2.16 19.39 -6.72
N GLY A 344 -2.72 20.37 -7.44
CA GLY A 344 -4.16 20.52 -7.67
C GLY A 344 -4.74 19.30 -8.37
N PHE A 345 -4.12 18.87 -9.46
CA PHE A 345 -4.51 17.65 -10.19
C PHE A 345 -4.47 16.39 -9.32
N ALA A 346 -3.42 16.22 -8.50
CA ALA A 346 -3.32 15.11 -7.56
C ALA A 346 -4.42 15.16 -6.48
N ARG A 347 -4.66 16.33 -5.88
CA ARG A 347 -5.70 16.55 -4.85
C ARG A 347 -7.10 16.25 -5.38
N VAL A 348 -7.48 16.83 -6.53
CA VAL A 348 -8.78 16.58 -7.16
C VAL A 348 -8.96 15.10 -7.49
N ARG A 349 -7.98 14.45 -8.12
CA ARG A 349 -8.04 13.01 -8.41
C ARG A 349 -8.18 12.16 -7.16
N TYR A 350 -7.48 12.51 -6.07
CA TYR A 350 -7.56 11.76 -4.82
C TYR A 350 -8.94 11.90 -4.15
N LEU A 351 -9.51 13.11 -4.12
CA LEU A 351 -10.86 13.38 -3.62
C LEU A 351 -11.95 12.63 -4.40
N VAL A 352 -11.86 12.63 -5.74
CA VAL A 352 -12.80 11.86 -6.59
C VAL A 352 -12.62 10.36 -6.34
N TYR A 353 -11.38 9.85 -6.26
CA TYR A 353 -11.12 8.44 -5.98
C TYR A 353 -11.66 7.98 -4.63
N GLU A 354 -11.40 8.72 -3.55
CA GLU A 354 -11.92 8.38 -2.22
C GLU A 354 -13.45 8.54 -2.14
N THR A 355 -14.03 9.48 -2.87
CA THR A 355 -15.48 9.61 -3.00
C THR A 355 -16.09 8.39 -3.68
N LEU A 356 -15.56 7.96 -4.83
CA LEU A 356 -15.98 6.75 -5.53
C LEU A 356 -15.81 5.51 -4.64
N GLY A 357 -14.68 5.37 -3.95
CA GLY A 357 -14.41 4.28 -3.01
C GLY A 357 -15.37 4.26 -1.82
N TRP A 358 -15.73 5.43 -1.29
CA TRP A 358 -16.70 5.57 -0.19
C TRP A 358 -18.15 5.28 -0.65
N TRP A 359 -18.53 5.64 -1.87
CA TRP A 359 -19.82 5.23 -2.46
C TRP A 359 -19.87 3.72 -2.72
N ALA A 360 -18.88 3.14 -3.40
CA ALA A 360 -18.79 1.70 -3.65
C ALA A 360 -18.76 0.86 -2.35
N GLY A 361 -18.25 1.43 -1.26
CA GLY A 361 -18.25 0.82 0.07
C GLY A 361 -19.58 0.86 0.82
N ARG A 362 -20.59 1.66 0.40
CA ARG A 362 -21.87 1.79 1.13
C ARG A 362 -22.65 0.47 1.17
N GLY A 363 -22.79 -0.20 0.02
CA GLY A 363 -23.59 -1.42 -0.12
C GLY A 363 -22.97 -2.67 0.52
N ARG A 364 -21.77 -2.57 1.13
CA ARG A 364 -21.07 -3.68 1.78
C ARG A 364 -20.87 -3.45 3.28
N VAL A 365 -21.68 -2.62 3.93
CA VAL A 365 -21.82 -2.68 5.38
C VAL A 365 -22.67 -3.93 5.63
N ALA A 366 -22.03 -5.02 6.07
CA ALA A 366 -22.76 -6.23 6.39
C ALA A 366 -23.74 -5.93 7.52
N ARG A 367 -24.99 -6.41 7.39
CA ARG A 367 -25.85 -6.57 8.57
C ARG A 367 -25.09 -7.42 9.58
N PRO A 368 -25.14 -7.13 10.89
CA PRO A 368 -24.50 -7.97 11.89
C PRO A 368 -25.03 -9.41 11.74
N PRO A 369 -24.17 -10.45 11.84
CA PRO A 369 -24.54 -11.84 11.61
C PRO A 369 -25.28 -12.43 12.82
N TRP A 370 -26.41 -11.83 13.18
CA TRP A 370 -27.34 -12.31 14.21
C TRP A 370 -28.73 -12.43 13.60
N GLY A 371 -28.82 -13.35 12.63
CA GLY A 371 -30.05 -13.77 11.99
C GLY A 371 -30.77 -14.85 12.80
N SER A 372 -31.27 -14.52 13.98
CA SER A 372 -32.31 -15.30 14.65
C SER A 372 -33.23 -14.36 15.42
N ALA A 373 -34.44 -14.21 14.89
CA ALA A 373 -35.50 -13.46 15.56
C ALA A 373 -35.96 -14.24 16.80
N GLY A 374 -35.31 -13.97 17.93
CA GLY A 374 -35.87 -14.26 19.25
C GLY A 374 -37.10 -13.40 19.46
N ILE A 375 -38.26 -13.87 18.97
CA ILE A 375 -39.55 -13.25 19.22
C ILE A 375 -39.81 -13.34 20.72
N CYS A 376 -39.45 -12.28 21.45
CA CYS A 376 -39.79 -12.13 22.86
C CYS A 376 -41.30 -11.88 22.95
N ARG A 377 -42.10 -12.94 22.88
CA ARG A 377 -43.55 -12.86 23.10
C ARG A 377 -43.76 -12.31 24.51
N ARG A 378 -44.49 -11.20 24.62
CA ARG A 378 -45.06 -10.78 25.91
C ARG A 378 -45.89 -11.94 26.45
N ALA A 379 -45.56 -12.42 27.65
CA ALA A 379 -46.50 -13.20 28.44
C ALA A 379 -47.63 -12.25 28.90
N PRO A 380 -48.91 -12.56 28.66
CA PRO A 380 -50.02 -11.82 29.25
C PRO A 380 -50.29 -12.36 30.66
N GLY A 381 -50.39 -11.48 31.65
CA GLY A 381 -50.92 -11.82 32.98
C GLY A 381 -49.97 -11.63 34.14
N ALA A 382 -49.92 -10.39 34.66
CA ALA A 382 -49.77 -10.13 36.09
C ALA A 382 -50.47 -8.80 36.38
N GLN A 383 -51.59 -8.85 37.11
CA GLN A 383 -52.29 -7.67 37.61
C GLN A 383 -51.54 -7.13 38.84
N GLY A 384 -51.69 -5.83 39.13
CA GLY A 384 -51.67 -5.38 40.53
C GLY A 384 -50.85 -4.13 40.85
N ILE A 385 -51.55 -3.22 41.54
CA ILE A 385 -51.05 -2.33 42.58
C ILE A 385 -50.22 -1.11 42.11
N ALA A 386 -50.93 0.02 42.00
CA ALA A 386 -50.38 1.33 42.39
C ALA A 386 -50.49 1.49 43.91
N PRO A 387 -49.57 2.23 44.54
CA PRO A 387 -49.95 3.47 45.23
C PRO A 387 -49.16 4.65 44.64
N GLU A 388 -49.79 5.80 44.36
CA GLU A 388 -50.17 6.86 45.32
C GLU A 388 -49.02 7.85 45.55
N VAL A 389 -49.32 9.12 45.32
CA VAL A 389 -48.38 10.26 45.27
C VAL A 389 -48.89 11.32 46.23
N MET A 390 -47.97 11.95 46.98
CA MET A 390 -48.08 13.10 47.90
C MET A 390 -47.73 12.75 49.36
N PRO A 391 -47.25 13.72 50.16
CA PRO A 391 -46.94 15.12 49.81
C PRO A 391 -45.50 15.36 49.34
#